data_AF-A0A934BEG9-F1
#
_entry.id   AF-A0A934BEG9-F1
#
_cell.length_a   1.000
_cell.length_b   1.000
_cell.length_c   1.000
_cell.angle_alpha   90.00
_cell.angle_beta   90.00
_cell.angle_gamma   90.00
#
_symmetry.space_group_name_H-M   'P 1'
#
loop_
_entity.id
_entity.type
_entity.pdbx_description
1 polymer ?
#
loop_
_entity_poly.entity_id
_entity_poly.type
_entity_poly.pdbx_seq_one_letter_code
_entity_poly.pdbx_strand_id
1 'polypeptide(L)' 'MKQYKIIVEKHPDGYVAYPLGIKGVIVGQGNTYEEALADVKSAIHFHLETFGEESLDVEPPILEVFVAEAGVEA' A
#
# COMPACT_ATOMS: atom_id res chain seq x y z
N MET A 1 0.24 1.17 18.14
CA MET A 1 0.70 1.20 16.72
C MET A 1 -0.31 0.45 15.89
N LYS A 2 -0.91 1.10 14.89
CA LYS A 2 -1.82 0.47 13.93
C LYS A 2 -0.99 -0.22 12.84
N GLN A 3 -1.36 -1.44 12.48
CA GLN A 3 -0.68 -2.20 11.43
C GLN A 3 -1.47 -2.08 10.13
N TYR A 4 -0.77 -1.77 9.03
CA TYR A 4 -1.36 -1.67 7.70
C TYR A 4 -0.84 -2.83 6.85
N LYS A 5 -1.74 -3.45 6.08
CA LYS A 5 -1.38 -4.47 5.09
C LYS A 5 -0.83 -3.77 3.85
N ILE A 6 0.39 -4.07 3.45
CA ILE A 6 1.09 -3.45 2.31
C ILE A 6 1.45 -4.55 1.31
N ILE A 7 1.14 -4.34 0.04
CA ILE A 7 1.65 -5.15 -1.06
C ILE A 7 2.98 -4.54 -1.51
N VAL A 8 3.98 -5.39 -1.76
CA VAL A 8 5.22 -5.00 -2.42
C VAL A 8 5.39 -5.85 -3.67
N GLU A 9 5.44 -5.19 -4.82
CA GLU A 9 5.67 -5.80 -6.11
C GLU A 9 7.12 -5.63 -6.52
N LYS A 10 7.71 -6.68 -7.07
CA LYS A 10 9.03 -6.61 -7.70
C LYS A 10 8.86 -6.46 -9.20
N HIS A 11 9.48 -5.42 -9.74
CA HIS A 11 9.57 -5.12 -11.17
C HIS A 11 11.03 -5.25 -11.65
N PRO A 12 11.28 -5.35 -12.97
CA PRO A 12 12.66 -5.41 -13.50
C PRO A 12 13.51 -4.18 -13.15
N ASP A 13 12.87 -3.03 -12.95
CA ASP A 13 13.46 -1.72 -12.66
C ASP A 13 13.41 -1.31 -11.19
N GLY A 14 12.83 -2.15 -10.30
CA GLY A 14 12.81 -1.87 -8.87
C GLY A 14 11.64 -2.54 -8.14
N TYR A 15 11.18 -1.89 -7.08
CA TYR A 15 10.08 -2.33 -6.23
C TYR A 15 9.06 -1.21 -6.09
N VAL A 16 7.79 -1.60 -6.05
CA VAL A 16 6.65 -0.70 -5.82
C VAL A 16 5.87 -1.24 -4.65
N ALA A 17 5.48 -0.38 -3.71
CA ALA A 17 4.73 -0.75 -2.53
C ALA A 17 3.48 0.13 -2.35
N TYR A 18 2.37 -0.45 -1.93
CA TYR A 18 1.13 0.29 -1.67
C TYR A 18 0.26 -0.38 -0.59
N PRO A 19 -0.48 0.39 0.21
CA PRO A 19 -1.33 -0.15 1.25
C PRO A 19 -2.67 -0.64 0.71
N LEU A 20 -3.23 -1.66 1.35
CA LEU A 20 -4.51 -2.25 0.99
C LEU A 20 -5.68 -1.54 1.69
N GLY A 21 -6.74 -1.28 0.93
CA GLY A 21 -8.01 -0.74 1.43
C GLY A 21 -8.06 0.74 1.71
N ILE A 22 -6.92 1.43 1.61
CA ILE A 22 -6.86 2.87 1.84
C ILE A 22 -7.44 3.60 0.63
N LYS A 23 -8.39 4.49 0.87
CA LYS A 23 -8.97 5.35 -0.17
C LYS A 23 -8.01 6.50 -0.47
N GLY A 24 -7.26 6.39 -1.56
CA GLY A 24 -6.32 7.42 -1.98
C GLY A 24 -5.18 6.83 -2.80
N VAL A 25 -4.27 7.70 -3.24
CA VAL A 25 -3.05 7.28 -3.96
C VAL A 25 -1.90 7.34 -2.97
N ILE A 26 -1.61 6.22 -2.31
CA ILE A 26 -0.41 6.04 -1.50
C ILE A 26 0.42 4.97 -2.19
N VAL A 27 1.59 5.37 -2.70
CA VAL A 27 2.52 4.48 -3.38
C VAL A 27 3.92 4.85 -2.90
N GLY A 28 4.74 3.84 -2.64
CA GLY A 28 6.17 4.00 -2.44
C GLY A 28 6.96 3.20 -3.48
N GLN A 29 8.18 3.65 -3.78
CA GLN A 29 9.06 3.02 -4.75
C GLN A 29 10.49 2.92 -4.22
N GLY A 30 11.27 1.99 -4.76
CA GLY A 30 12.67 1.83 -4.38
C GLY A 30 13.41 0.83 -5.25
N ASN A 31 14.74 0.86 -5.22
CA ASN A 31 15.56 -0.14 -5.92
C ASN A 31 15.64 -1.45 -5.13
N THR A 32 15.35 -1.40 -3.83
CA THR A 32 15.29 -2.56 -2.93
C THR A 32 13.92 -2.70 -2.28
N TYR A 33 13.64 -3.90 -1.75
CA TYR A 33 12.42 -4.18 -1.00
C TYR A 33 12.29 -3.24 0.22
N GLU A 34 13.39 -3.04 0.93
CA GLU A 34 13.46 -2.21 2.13
C GLU A 34 13.23 -0.73 1.80
N GLU A 35 13.79 -0.24 0.68
CA GLU A 35 13.58 1.12 0.20
C GLU A 35 12.11 1.38 -0.12
N ALA A 36 11.47 0.54 -0.92
CA ALA A 36 10.04 0.71 -1.26
C ALA A 36 9.15 0.62 -0.01
N LEU A 37 9.49 -0.25 0.93
CA LEU A 37 8.76 -0.37 2.20
C LEU A 37 8.95 0.85 3.11
N ALA A 38 10.14 1.45 3.13
CA ALA A 38 10.40 2.68 3.86
C ALA A 38 9.66 3.87 3.24
N ASP A 39 9.67 3.95 1.91
CA ASP A 39 9.03 5.02 1.15
C ASP A 39 7.51 5.02 1.34
N VAL A 40 6.84 3.87 1.21
CA VAL A 40 5.39 3.77 1.44
C VAL A 40 5.02 4.08 2.89
N LYS A 41 5.86 3.73 3.88
CA LYS A 41 5.63 4.10 5.29
C LYS A 41 5.71 5.61 5.48
N SER A 42 6.64 6.28 4.82
CA SER A 42 6.73 7.75 4.83
C SER A 42 5.50 8.38 4.19
N ALA A 43 5.03 7.85 3.05
CA ALA A 43 3.83 8.32 2.39
C ALA A 43 2.56 8.15 3.24
N ILE A 44 2.43 7.02 3.95
CA ILE A 44 1.36 6.77 4.93
C ILE A 44 1.39 7.81 6.05
N HIS A 45 2.58 8.10 6.59
CA HIS A 45 2.73 9.09 7.64
C HIS A 45 2.34 10.49 7.17
N PHE A 46 2.82 10.91 6.00
CA PHE A 46 2.47 12.18 5.39
C PHE A 46 0.95 12.30 5.15
N HIS A 47 0.32 11.23 4.70
CA HIS A 47 -1.13 11.20 4.51
C HIS A 47 -1.89 11.39 5.84
N LEU A 48 -1.45 10.72 6.91
CA LEU A 48 -2.02 10.90 8.26
C LEU A 48 -1.86 12.34 8.77
N GLU A 49 -0.68 12.93 8.60
CA GLU A 49 -0.43 14.31 9.02
C GLU A 49 -1.26 15.32 8.23
N THR A 50 -1.52 15.03 6.95
CA THR A 50 -2.25 15.95 6.05
C THR A 50 -3.76 15.83 6.19
N PHE A 51 -4.28 14.60 6.31
CA PHE A 51 -5.71 14.31 6.19
C PHE A 51 -6.35 13.77 7.47
N GLY A 52 -5.58 13.55 8.54
CA GLY A 52 -6.07 13.00 9.81
C GLY A 52 -6.07 11.47 9.85
N GLU A 53 -6.25 10.90 11.04
CA GLU A 53 -6.19 9.45 11.25
C GLU A 53 -7.35 8.70 10.58
N GLU A 54 -8.53 9.32 10.52
CA GLU A 54 -9.72 8.75 9.88
C GLU A 54 -9.56 8.54 8.36
N SER A 55 -8.62 9.23 7.72
CA SER A 55 -8.36 9.09 6.28
C SER A 55 -7.87 7.70 5.90
N LEU A 56 -7.25 6.98 6.84
CA LEU A 56 -6.76 5.62 6.66
C LEU A 56 -7.70 4.57 7.26
N ASP A 57 -8.86 4.97 7.77
CA ASP A 57 -9.87 4.03 8.26
C ASP A 57 -10.57 3.33 7.10
N VAL A 58 -10.27 2.04 6.98
CA VAL A 58 -10.93 1.15 6.03
C VAL A 58 -12.14 0.57 6.75
N GLU A 59 -13.31 1.18 6.51
CA GLU A 59 -14.59 0.65 6.97
C GLU A 59 -15.39 0.10 5.77
N PRO A 60 -15.79 -1.18 5.81
CA PRO A 60 -15.48 -2.19 6.83
C PRO A 60 -14.01 -2.66 6.80
N PRO A 61 -13.46 -3.19 7.92
CA PRO A 61 -12.07 -3.61 7.99
C PRO A 61 -11.76 -4.77 7.04
N ILE A 62 -10.57 -4.76 6.44
CA ILE A 62 -10.13 -5.87 5.58
C ILE A 62 -9.74 -7.08 6.42
N LEU A 63 -10.58 -8.10 6.38
CA LEU A 63 -10.34 -9.37 7.06
C LEU A 63 -9.22 -10.16 6.36
N GLU A 64 -9.35 -10.39 5.05
CA GLU A 64 -8.43 -11.20 4.25
C GLU A 64 -8.17 -10.56 2.89
N VAL A 65 -6.99 -10.87 2.31
CA VAL A 65 -6.60 -10.43 0.96
C VAL A 65 -6.05 -11.63 0.22
N PHE A 66 -6.52 -11.82 -1.01
CA PHE A 66 -6.10 -12.89 -1.90
C PHE A 66 -5.49 -12.29 -3.16
N VAL A 67 -4.37 -12.86 -3.60
CA VAL A 67 -3.81 -12.60 -4.93
C VAL A 67 -4.19 -13.78 -5.81
N ALA A 68 -4.84 -13.53 -6.93
CA ALA A 68 -5.30 -14.54 -7.86
C ALA A 68 -5.02 -14.12 -9.29
N GLU A 69 -4.59 -15.06 -10.12
CA GLU A 69 -4.54 -14.89 -11.57
C GLU A 69 -5.93 -15.17 -12.15
N ALA A 70 -6.41 -14.28 -13.01
CA ALA A 70 -7.68 -14.46 -13.70
C ALA A 70 -7.53 -14.08 -15.17
N GLY A 71 -8.03 -14.94 -16.06
CA GLY A 71 -8.20 -14.60 -17.47
C GLY A 71 -9.38 -13.64 -17.63
N VAL A 72 -9.21 -12.60 -18.43
CA VAL A 72 -10.27 -11.65 -18.78
C VAL A 72 -10.53 -11.81 -20.27
N GLU A 73 -11.79 -12.07 -20.66
CA GLU A 73 -12.20 -12.05 -22.07
C GLU A 73 -12.28 -10.59 -22.53
N ALA A 74 -11.72 -10.29 -23.71
CA ALA A 74 -11.67 -8.96 -24.29
C ALA A 74 -12.95 -8.62 -25.10
#